data_AF-A0A443S9U1-F1
#
_entry.id   AF-A0A443S9U1-F1
#
_cell.length_a   1.000
_cell.length_b   1.000
_cell.length_c   1.000
_cell.angle_alpha   90.00
_cell.angle_beta   90.00
_cell.angle_gamma   90.00
#
_symmetry.space_group_name_H-M   'P 1'
#
loop_
_entity.id
_entity.type
_entity.pdbx_description
1 polymer ?
#
loop_
_entity_poly.entity_id
_entity_poly.type
_entity_poly.pdbx_seq_one_letter_code
_entity_poly.pdbx_strand_id
1 'polypeptide(L)'
;MSVDSFKVFNVPKGKQRFSVKKLLENKKVDYWKGCAFYELTKAAFVDQSSNVAVEEIKSGKVFDGNDARKLLKLKFTTAKSAKSKKIKLNPEDFEKYRLFLSALAPNKVLDSGSKLLYKFEPKKAPKAKRAKKGGKAKGPPVKTSTATSTSMVTPRTLSVGDYNDIQIVFSYDTTGSMSGCIAQVQKLIKQTISRLISSVPNISIAVIAHGDYCDEDYYYLLKYMDFTRDERSLCDFVTNVGHTGGGDFEEAYEYVLNKVRTSLSWRENASKSLVLIADATPHKPNDAANKSKLDWRKEAKGLHDKGIKVYAVKCLGWNDATPFYKELASITAGFYLELHQFTAITDFMIAISFREGNFDQLQQFRTEIETRNRGVLSRNYRQMFATLTGESAGEDAESTDLTAVEPGRFQILDVDRDDSIKNFVTRNGARFKVGKGFYEFMKPEEIQEYKEVVLMDKTTGDMFTGDRARELANIADHVKGRKIKPPPSDKWTMFIQSTSYNRKLIGGTKFLYEASRDA
;
A
#
# COMPACT_ATOMS: atom_id res chain seq x y z
N MET A 1 -3.40 5.91 -9.58
CA MET A 1 -3.51 6.34 -10.99
C MET A 1 -3.04 5.19 -11.88
N SER A 2 -3.84 4.75 -12.85
CA SER A 2 -3.61 3.53 -13.64
C SER A 2 -2.75 3.85 -14.87
N VAL A 3 -1.44 3.56 -14.82
CA VAL A 3 -0.54 3.73 -15.98
C VAL A 3 -0.47 2.44 -16.84
N ASP A 4 -0.91 1.28 -16.35
CA ASP A 4 -0.67 -0.01 -17.04
C ASP A 4 -1.88 -0.67 -17.72
N SER A 5 -2.98 0.06 -17.91
CA SER A 5 -4.21 -0.58 -18.43
C SER A 5 -4.38 -0.55 -19.95
N PHE A 6 -3.55 0.18 -20.70
CA PHE A 6 -3.72 0.38 -22.14
C PHE A 6 -2.46 0.07 -22.97
N LYS A 7 -2.66 -0.59 -24.12
CA LYS A 7 -1.66 -0.76 -25.17
C LYS A 7 -2.08 0.01 -26.42
N VAL A 8 -1.15 0.78 -26.99
CA VAL A 8 -1.39 1.57 -28.21
C VAL A 8 -1.02 0.75 -29.45
N PHE A 9 -1.92 0.68 -30.42
CA PHE A 9 -1.69 0.06 -31.72
C PHE A 9 -1.81 1.10 -32.85
N ASN A 10 -0.88 1.08 -33.79
CA ASN A 10 -0.97 1.89 -35.01
C ASN A 10 -1.76 1.16 -36.08
N VAL A 11 -2.71 1.86 -36.70
CA VAL A 11 -3.46 1.38 -37.87
C VAL A 11 -2.57 1.55 -39.10
N PRO A 12 -2.28 0.48 -39.86
CA PRO A 12 -1.41 0.57 -41.04
C PRO A 12 -1.92 1.57 -42.08
N LYS A 13 -1.01 2.32 -42.71
CA LYS A 13 -1.34 3.22 -43.82
C LYS A 13 -1.51 2.42 -45.12
N GLY A 14 -2.64 2.56 -45.81
CA GLY A 14 -2.84 1.89 -47.11
C GLY A 14 -4.30 1.86 -47.59
N LYS A 15 -4.54 1.28 -48.77
CA LYS A 15 -5.89 1.13 -49.35
C LYS A 15 -6.77 0.13 -48.58
N GLN A 16 -6.16 -0.76 -47.80
CA GLN A 16 -6.87 -1.78 -47.02
C GLN A 16 -7.49 -1.16 -45.76
N ARG A 17 -8.81 -1.30 -45.60
CA ARG A 17 -9.52 -0.86 -44.39
C ARG A 17 -9.37 -1.89 -43.26
N PHE A 18 -9.08 -1.43 -42.05
CA PHE A 18 -9.02 -2.26 -40.85
C PHE A 18 -10.24 -2.02 -39.98
N SER A 19 -10.91 -3.10 -39.55
CA SER A 19 -11.85 -3.05 -38.44
C SER A 19 -11.13 -3.28 -37.12
N VAL A 20 -11.72 -2.86 -35.99
CA VAL A 20 -11.20 -3.14 -34.64
C VAL A 20 -10.86 -4.62 -34.48
N LYS A 21 -11.81 -5.52 -34.79
CA LYS A 21 -11.60 -6.97 -34.67
C LYS A 21 -10.41 -7.46 -35.51
N LYS A 22 -10.35 -7.05 -36.79
CA LYS A 22 -9.29 -7.47 -37.71
C LYS A 22 -7.91 -6.95 -37.30
N LEU A 23 -7.84 -5.74 -36.74
CA LEU A 23 -6.58 -5.18 -36.25
C LEU A 23 -6.09 -5.93 -35.01
N LEU A 24 -6.99 -6.26 -34.07
CA LEU A 24 -6.66 -7.00 -32.86
C LEU A 24 -6.25 -8.46 -33.17
N GLU A 25 -6.95 -9.13 -34.09
CA GLU A 25 -6.58 -10.45 -34.62
C GLU A 25 -5.15 -10.42 -35.21
N ASN A 26 -4.83 -9.44 -36.05
CA ASN A 26 -3.49 -9.27 -36.62
C ASN A 26 -2.41 -9.00 -35.57
N LYS A 27 -2.78 -8.42 -34.42
CA LYS A 27 -1.88 -8.16 -33.29
C LYS A 27 -1.86 -9.30 -32.26
N LYS A 28 -2.55 -10.41 -32.53
CA LYS A 28 -2.66 -11.59 -31.65
C LYS A 28 -3.17 -11.23 -30.24
N VAL A 29 -4.18 -10.37 -30.16
CA VAL A 29 -4.83 -10.00 -28.90
C VAL A 29 -6.35 -10.21 -29.00
N ASP A 30 -6.95 -10.69 -27.92
CA ASP A 30 -8.37 -11.07 -27.90
C ASP A 30 -9.30 -9.86 -27.88
N TYR A 31 -10.42 -9.95 -28.60
CA TYR A 31 -11.47 -8.94 -28.56
C TYR A 31 -12.49 -9.24 -27.44
N TRP A 32 -12.76 -8.25 -26.58
CA TRP A 32 -13.87 -8.26 -25.64
C TRP A 32 -14.61 -6.91 -25.65
N LYS A 33 -15.89 -6.92 -25.28
CA LYS A 33 -16.74 -5.72 -25.39
C LYS A 33 -16.26 -4.61 -24.44
N GLY A 34 -15.82 -3.49 -25.00
CA GLY A 34 -15.28 -2.35 -24.24
C GLY A 34 -13.75 -2.30 -24.19
N CYS A 35 -13.05 -3.23 -24.84
CA CYS A 35 -11.59 -3.25 -24.86
C CYS A 35 -10.96 -2.19 -25.77
N ALA A 36 -11.67 -1.68 -26.76
CA ALA A 36 -11.06 -0.91 -27.85
C ALA A 36 -11.55 0.54 -27.87
N PHE A 37 -10.62 1.48 -28.06
CA PHE A 37 -10.92 2.90 -28.29
C PHE A 37 -10.21 3.39 -29.55
N TYR A 38 -10.96 3.98 -30.48
CA TYR A 38 -10.44 4.47 -31.76
C TYR A 38 -10.14 5.97 -31.67
N GLU A 39 -9.03 6.39 -32.28
CA GLU A 39 -8.65 7.80 -32.37
C GLU A 39 -9.70 8.59 -33.16
N LEU A 40 -10.06 9.76 -32.66
CA LEU A 40 -10.88 10.72 -33.38
C LEU A 40 -10.00 11.52 -34.34
N THR A 41 -10.15 11.26 -35.64
CA THR A 41 -9.52 12.06 -36.71
C THR A 41 -10.42 13.20 -37.20
N LYS A 42 -11.71 13.16 -36.84
CA LYS A 42 -12.73 14.14 -37.21
C LYS A 42 -13.62 14.42 -36.01
N ALA A 43 -14.36 15.53 -36.09
CA ALA A 43 -15.31 15.92 -35.06
C ALA A 43 -16.36 14.83 -34.79
N ALA A 44 -16.66 14.57 -33.51
CA ALA A 44 -17.65 13.60 -33.09
C ALA A 44 -18.52 14.14 -31.95
N PHE A 45 -19.78 13.70 -31.90
CA PHE A 45 -20.67 14.02 -30.79
C PHE A 45 -20.56 12.98 -29.68
N VAL A 46 -20.36 13.44 -28.45
CA VAL A 46 -20.34 12.61 -27.24
C VAL A 46 -21.45 13.02 -26.28
N ASP A 47 -21.93 12.05 -25.53
CA ASP A 47 -22.91 12.25 -24.46
C ASP A 47 -22.42 11.64 -23.14
N GLN A 48 -23.30 11.66 -22.13
CA GLN A 48 -22.97 11.10 -20.82
C GLN A 48 -22.66 9.59 -20.86
N SER A 49 -23.18 8.84 -21.84
CA SER A 49 -22.94 7.40 -21.99
C SER A 49 -21.66 7.05 -22.77
N SER A 50 -21.08 8.04 -23.45
CA SER A 50 -19.91 7.86 -24.32
C SER A 50 -18.63 7.64 -23.48
N ASN A 51 -17.96 6.50 -23.63
CA ASN A 51 -16.68 6.29 -22.96
C ASN A 51 -15.54 6.91 -23.79
N VAL A 52 -14.80 7.84 -23.18
CA VAL A 52 -13.78 8.66 -23.83
C VAL A 52 -12.43 8.38 -23.17
N ALA A 53 -11.37 8.37 -23.96
CA ALA A 53 -10.00 8.33 -23.49
C ALA A 53 -9.16 9.40 -24.21
N VAL A 54 -8.08 9.85 -23.57
CA VAL A 54 -7.12 10.80 -24.14
C VAL A 54 -5.70 10.31 -23.94
N GLU A 55 -4.86 10.46 -24.95
CA GLU A 55 -3.42 10.23 -24.88
C GLU A 55 -2.73 11.60 -24.91
N GLU A 56 -1.93 11.92 -23.91
CA GLU A 56 -1.11 13.14 -23.92
C GLU A 56 0.07 12.98 -24.88
N ILE A 57 0.21 13.91 -25.85
CA ILE A 57 1.14 13.74 -26.98
C ILE A 57 2.61 13.74 -26.53
N LYS A 58 2.96 14.53 -25.51
CA LYS A 58 4.34 14.66 -25.02
C LYS A 58 4.79 13.48 -24.17
N SER A 59 3.91 12.99 -23.28
CA SER A 59 4.25 11.94 -22.31
C SER A 59 3.87 10.53 -22.79
N GLY A 60 2.97 10.41 -23.78
CA GLY A 60 2.37 9.14 -24.18
C GLY A 60 1.38 8.56 -23.16
N LYS A 61 1.09 9.28 -22.08
CA LYS A 61 0.23 8.81 -20.99
C LYS A 61 -1.23 8.81 -21.42
N VAL A 62 -1.94 7.73 -21.12
CA VAL A 62 -3.35 7.54 -21.47
C VAL A 62 -4.23 7.73 -20.23
N PHE A 63 -5.31 8.51 -20.37
CA PHE A 63 -6.33 8.73 -19.37
C PHE A 63 -7.69 8.28 -19.94
N ASP A 64 -8.54 7.61 -19.16
CA ASP A 64 -9.89 7.19 -19.58
C ASP A 64 -10.99 7.62 -18.60
N GLY A 65 -12.24 7.47 -19.01
CA GLY A 65 -13.40 7.68 -18.13
C GLY A 65 -13.52 9.11 -17.59
N ASN A 66 -13.59 9.26 -16.27
CA ASN A 66 -13.81 10.56 -15.62
C ASN A 66 -12.60 11.49 -15.74
N ASP A 67 -11.38 10.95 -15.77
CA ASP A 67 -10.17 11.76 -15.89
C ASP A 67 -10.05 12.36 -17.29
N ALA A 68 -10.33 11.56 -18.33
CA ALA A 68 -10.43 12.05 -19.69
C ALA A 68 -11.51 13.14 -19.84
N ARG A 69 -12.68 12.98 -19.18
CA ARG A 69 -13.75 13.98 -19.21
C ARG A 69 -13.37 15.29 -18.53
N LYS A 70 -12.62 15.25 -17.43
CA LYS A 70 -12.09 16.44 -16.75
C LYS A 70 -11.12 17.19 -17.66
N LEU A 71 -10.17 16.48 -18.29
CA LEU A 71 -9.19 17.06 -19.21
C LEU A 71 -9.85 17.71 -20.43
N LEU A 72 -10.91 17.09 -20.96
CA LEU A 72 -11.70 17.62 -22.07
C LEU A 72 -12.77 18.66 -21.64
N LYS A 73 -12.81 19.04 -20.35
CA LYS A 73 -13.78 19.98 -19.77
C LYS A 73 -15.25 19.63 -20.07
N LEU A 74 -15.56 18.34 -20.17
CA LEU A 74 -16.91 17.85 -20.51
C LEU A 74 -17.83 17.90 -19.28
N LYS A 75 -18.79 18.83 -19.27
CA LYS A 75 -19.82 18.94 -18.22
C LYS A 75 -21.18 18.45 -18.73
N PHE A 76 -21.68 17.36 -18.14
CA PHE A 76 -23.04 16.85 -18.39
C PHE A 76 -23.89 17.07 -17.14
N THR A 77 -25.07 17.71 -17.28
CA THR A 77 -25.97 17.98 -16.15
C THR A 77 -26.82 16.76 -15.80
N THR A 78 -26.88 16.41 -14.51
CA THR A 78 -27.61 15.25 -13.97
C THR A 78 -29.12 15.49 -13.80
N ALA A 79 -29.80 15.95 -14.85
CA ALA A 79 -31.26 16.09 -14.83
C ALA A 79 -31.94 14.88 -15.50
N LYS A 80 -32.76 14.15 -14.73
CA LYS A 80 -33.43 12.87 -15.10
C LYS A 80 -34.51 12.94 -16.21
N SER A 81 -34.57 14.00 -17.03
CA SER A 81 -35.64 14.13 -18.05
C SER A 81 -35.30 14.95 -19.31
N ALA A 82 -34.04 15.33 -19.55
CA ALA A 82 -33.69 16.12 -20.74
C ALA A 82 -32.93 15.25 -21.75
N LYS A 83 -33.29 15.36 -23.05
CA LYS A 83 -32.52 14.81 -24.19
C LYS A 83 -31.03 14.91 -23.89
N SER A 84 -30.32 13.78 -23.92
CA SER A 84 -28.88 13.68 -23.66
C SER A 84 -28.13 14.79 -24.40
N LYS A 85 -27.69 15.84 -23.68
CA LYS A 85 -26.99 16.98 -24.28
C LYS A 85 -25.71 16.45 -24.92
N LYS A 86 -25.67 16.43 -26.25
CA LYS A 86 -24.52 15.99 -27.02
C LYS A 86 -23.52 17.16 -27.12
N ILE A 87 -22.28 16.91 -26.74
CA ILE A 87 -21.17 17.85 -26.88
C ILE A 87 -20.39 17.45 -28.12
N LYS A 88 -20.10 18.40 -29.01
CA LYS A 88 -19.23 18.17 -30.16
C LYS A 88 -17.78 18.28 -29.69
N LEU A 89 -17.00 17.22 -29.89
CA LEU A 89 -15.56 17.19 -29.68
C LEU A 89 -14.88 17.34 -31.03
N ASN A 90 -14.06 18.38 -31.22
CA ASN A 90 -13.16 18.48 -32.36
C ASN A 90 -11.73 18.16 -31.88
N PRO A 91 -11.04 17.18 -32.49
CA PRO A 91 -9.66 16.85 -32.11
C PRO A 91 -8.68 18.03 -32.22
N GLU A 92 -8.93 18.94 -33.17
CA GLU A 92 -8.10 20.13 -33.43
C GLU A 92 -8.12 21.14 -32.26
N ASP A 93 -9.18 21.15 -31.44
CA ASP A 93 -9.29 22.06 -30.30
C ASP A 93 -8.35 21.66 -29.13
N PHE A 94 -7.67 20.51 -29.23
CA PHE A 94 -6.88 19.91 -28.16
C PHE A 94 -5.46 19.55 -28.62
N GLU A 95 -4.66 20.56 -28.98
CA GLU A 95 -3.28 20.38 -29.48
C GLU A 95 -2.35 19.53 -28.59
N LYS A 96 -2.66 19.42 -27.29
CA LYS A 96 -1.87 18.63 -26.31
C LYS A 96 -2.28 17.15 -26.24
N TYR A 97 -3.45 16.79 -26.76
CA TYR A 97 -4.07 15.48 -26.53
C TYR A 97 -4.55 14.86 -27.84
N ARG A 98 -4.37 13.54 -27.97
CA ARG A 98 -5.12 12.73 -28.94
C ARG A 98 -6.37 12.18 -28.27
N LEU A 99 -7.51 12.33 -28.93
CA LEU A 99 -8.81 11.94 -28.40
C LEU A 99 -9.22 10.57 -28.92
N PHE A 100 -9.83 9.75 -28.07
CA PHE A 100 -10.28 8.42 -28.40
C PHE A 100 -11.70 8.15 -27.90
N LEU A 101 -12.50 7.42 -28.68
CA LEU A 101 -13.83 6.94 -28.28
C LEU A 101 -13.89 5.43 -28.24
N SER A 102 -14.62 4.89 -27.27
CA SER A 102 -14.83 3.44 -27.19
C SER A 102 -15.58 2.92 -28.41
N ALA A 103 -15.06 1.84 -29.00
CA ALA A 103 -15.71 1.13 -30.10
C ALA A 103 -16.80 0.21 -29.53
N LEU A 104 -18.06 0.59 -29.73
CA LEU A 104 -19.21 -0.20 -29.30
C LEU A 104 -19.44 -1.47 -30.16
N ALA A 105 -18.84 -1.53 -31.34
CA ALA A 105 -18.98 -2.64 -32.29
C ALA A 105 -17.61 -3.17 -32.75
N PRO A 106 -17.41 -4.50 -32.84
CA PRO A 106 -16.14 -5.11 -33.30
C PRO A 106 -15.80 -4.76 -34.75
N ASN A 107 -16.82 -4.50 -35.57
CA ASN A 107 -16.67 -4.18 -36.99
C ASN A 107 -16.47 -2.69 -37.26
N LYS A 108 -16.29 -1.86 -36.21
CA LYS A 108 -15.97 -0.44 -36.37
C LYS A 108 -14.72 -0.29 -37.22
N VAL A 109 -14.85 0.39 -38.36
CA VAL A 109 -13.74 0.71 -39.27
C VAL A 109 -12.89 1.81 -38.67
N LEU A 110 -11.58 1.64 -38.74
CA LEU A 110 -10.56 2.56 -38.25
C LEU A 110 -9.98 3.38 -39.40
N ASP A 111 -9.61 4.62 -39.12
CA ASP A 111 -9.01 5.50 -40.10
C ASP A 111 -7.56 5.07 -40.39
N SER A 112 -7.18 5.07 -41.67
CA SER A 112 -5.84 4.68 -42.10
C SER A 112 -4.80 5.61 -41.48
N GLY A 113 -3.82 5.05 -40.77
CA GLY A 113 -2.77 5.82 -40.08
C GLY A 113 -3.15 6.36 -38.71
N SER A 114 -4.35 6.08 -38.20
CA SER A 114 -4.76 6.44 -36.85
C SER A 114 -4.24 5.47 -35.79
N LYS A 115 -4.49 5.75 -34.51
CA LYS A 115 -4.20 4.89 -33.38
C LYS A 115 -5.45 4.18 -32.85
N LEU A 116 -5.23 3.03 -32.23
CA LEU A 116 -6.21 2.28 -31.45
C LEU A 116 -5.64 2.02 -30.05
N LEU A 117 -6.37 2.41 -29.00
CA LEU A 117 -6.06 2.01 -27.63
C LEU A 117 -6.77 0.71 -27.31
N TYR A 118 -6.01 -0.26 -26.80
CA TYR A 118 -6.51 -1.55 -26.33
C TYR A 118 -6.38 -1.64 -24.81
N LYS A 119 -7.51 -1.80 -24.12
CA LYS A 119 -7.62 -2.02 -22.68
C LYS A 119 -7.48 -3.50 -22.38
N PHE A 120 -6.56 -3.88 -21.50
CA PHE A 120 -6.42 -5.27 -21.05
C PHE A 120 -7.65 -5.70 -20.26
N GLU A 121 -8.03 -6.98 -20.36
CA GLU A 121 -9.20 -7.50 -19.68
C GLU A 121 -9.02 -7.41 -18.15
N PRO A 122 -9.95 -6.80 -17.41
CA PRO A 122 -9.90 -6.86 -15.95
C PRO A 122 -10.07 -8.33 -15.51
N LYS A 123 -9.15 -8.84 -14.68
CA LYS A 123 -9.22 -10.20 -14.11
C LYS A 123 -10.62 -10.41 -13.50
N LYS A 124 -11.45 -11.28 -14.09
CA LYS A 124 -12.83 -11.53 -13.63
C LYS A 124 -12.82 -12.34 -12.34
N ALA A 125 -13.47 -11.82 -11.30
CA ALA A 125 -13.89 -12.61 -10.15
C ALA A 125 -14.82 -13.77 -10.60
N PRO A 126 -14.80 -14.94 -9.94
CA PRO A 126 -15.62 -16.08 -10.31
C PRO A 126 -17.11 -15.74 -10.18
N LYS A 127 -17.89 -16.01 -11.24
CA LYS A 127 -19.33 -15.73 -11.28
C LYS A 127 -20.09 -16.70 -10.38
N ALA A 128 -20.74 -16.17 -9.35
CA ALA A 128 -21.74 -16.91 -8.57
C ALA A 128 -22.90 -17.39 -9.47
N LYS A 129 -23.23 -18.68 -9.38
CA LYS A 129 -24.38 -19.29 -10.05
C LYS A 129 -25.68 -18.65 -9.54
N ARG A 130 -26.51 -18.21 -10.48
CA ARG A 130 -27.79 -17.54 -10.23
C ARG A 130 -28.87 -18.58 -9.89
N ALA A 131 -29.35 -18.59 -8.65
CA ALA A 131 -30.52 -19.36 -8.25
C ALA A 131 -31.82 -18.65 -8.69
N LYS A 132 -32.78 -19.43 -9.17
CA LYS A 132 -34.16 -19.01 -9.51
C LYS A 132 -35.01 -18.83 -8.23
N LYS A 133 -35.90 -17.83 -8.27
CA LYS A 133 -37.25 -17.66 -7.66
C LYS A 133 -37.45 -16.15 -7.48
N GLY A 134 -38.58 -15.48 -7.72
CA GLY A 134 -39.97 -15.86 -7.90
C GLY A 134 -40.81 -14.82 -7.14
N GLY A 135 -41.83 -14.22 -7.77
CA GLY A 135 -42.93 -13.53 -7.08
C GLY A 135 -42.85 -12.00 -6.92
N LYS A 136 -43.77 -11.30 -7.62
CA LYS A 136 -44.17 -9.90 -7.42
C LYS A 136 -45.07 -9.76 -6.19
N ALA A 137 -44.94 -8.67 -5.42
CA ALA A 137 -46.06 -8.06 -4.70
C ALA A 137 -45.90 -6.54 -4.61
N LYS A 138 -47.02 -5.84 -4.78
CA LYS A 138 -47.21 -4.39 -4.92
C LYS A 138 -47.08 -3.65 -3.58
N GLY A 139 -46.49 -2.46 -3.58
CA GLY A 139 -46.60 -1.49 -2.48
C GLY A 139 -47.86 -0.63 -2.57
N PRO A 140 -48.25 0.01 -1.46
CA PRO A 140 -48.56 1.45 -1.49
C PRO A 140 -48.12 2.16 -0.17
N PRO A 141 -48.37 3.47 0.03
CA PRO A 141 -47.59 4.57 -0.52
C PRO A 141 -46.90 5.43 0.57
N VAL A 142 -46.00 6.29 0.10
CA VAL A 142 -45.26 7.30 0.85
C VAL A 142 -46.21 8.29 1.55
N LYS A 143 -45.94 8.58 2.84
CA LYS A 143 -46.27 9.86 3.48
C LYS A 143 -44.98 10.55 3.93
N THR A 144 -44.89 11.81 3.54
CA THR A 144 -43.89 12.83 3.86
C THR A 144 -43.86 13.20 5.33
N SER A 145 -42.66 13.31 5.90
CA SER A 145 -42.35 14.35 6.91
C SER A 145 -40.84 14.56 7.02
N THR A 146 -40.43 15.75 6.61
CA THR A 146 -39.22 16.47 6.99
C THR A 146 -38.98 16.44 8.49
N ALA A 147 -37.81 15.96 8.92
CA ALA A 147 -37.11 16.43 10.11
C ALA A 147 -35.63 16.02 10.03
N THR A 148 -34.77 17.02 10.08
CA THR A 148 -33.32 16.91 10.25
C THR A 148 -33.01 16.14 11.53
N SER A 149 -32.40 14.97 11.43
CA SER A 149 -31.77 14.30 12.57
C SER A 149 -30.35 13.91 12.19
N THR A 150 -29.40 14.70 12.68
CA THR A 150 -28.00 14.35 12.82
C THR A 150 -27.93 13.03 13.59
N SER A 151 -27.70 11.93 12.88
CA SER A 151 -27.51 10.64 13.54
C SER A 151 -26.14 10.69 14.21
N MET A 152 -26.14 10.90 15.52
CA MET A 152 -24.99 10.63 16.38
C MET A 152 -24.55 9.20 16.11
N VAL A 153 -23.33 9.04 15.61
CA VAL A 153 -22.67 7.75 15.52
C VAL A 153 -22.46 7.28 16.95
N THR A 154 -23.21 6.28 17.38
CA THR A 154 -22.98 5.64 18.67
C THR A 154 -21.58 5.03 18.64
N PRO A 155 -20.65 5.41 19.53
CA PRO A 155 -19.33 4.82 19.56
C PRO A 155 -19.48 3.33 19.84
N ARG A 156 -18.80 2.51 19.02
CA ARG A 156 -18.73 1.07 19.18
C ARG A 156 -18.04 0.80 20.53
N THR A 157 -18.79 0.39 21.54
CA THR A 157 -18.22 0.03 22.86
C THR A 157 -17.41 -1.25 22.68
N LEU A 158 -16.13 -1.10 22.34
CA LEU A 158 -15.16 -2.18 22.35
C LEU A 158 -14.90 -2.54 23.81
N SER A 159 -15.07 -3.82 24.19
CA SER A 159 -14.75 -4.28 25.54
C SER A 159 -13.25 -4.07 25.80
N VAL A 160 -12.91 -3.03 26.55
CA VAL A 160 -11.57 -2.83 27.09
C VAL A 160 -11.41 -3.88 28.18
N GLY A 161 -10.46 -4.78 27.99
CA GLY A 161 -10.27 -5.89 28.88
C GLY A 161 -9.57 -5.44 30.16
N ASP A 162 -10.26 -5.53 31.30
CA ASP A 162 -9.67 -5.39 32.63
C ASP A 162 -8.92 -6.69 33.00
N TYR A 163 -8.02 -7.14 32.11
CA TYR A 163 -7.33 -8.41 32.24
C TYR A 163 -6.07 -8.23 33.08
N ASN A 164 -6.07 -8.79 34.28
CA ASN A 164 -4.89 -8.87 35.15
C ASN A 164 -3.77 -9.76 34.58
N ASP A 165 -4.03 -10.50 33.49
CA ASP A 165 -3.08 -11.42 32.88
C ASP A 165 -3.15 -11.33 31.35
N ILE A 166 -2.02 -11.01 30.72
CA ILE A 166 -1.96 -10.67 29.29
C ILE A 166 -0.94 -11.58 28.62
N GLN A 167 -1.36 -12.30 27.59
CA GLN A 167 -0.49 -13.12 26.76
C GLN A 167 -0.46 -12.57 25.34
N ILE A 168 0.71 -12.08 24.92
CA ILE A 168 0.92 -11.54 23.58
C ILE A 168 1.98 -12.37 22.89
N VAL A 169 1.65 -12.86 21.70
CA VAL A 169 2.65 -13.44 20.80
C VAL A 169 2.97 -12.45 19.69
N PHE A 170 4.24 -12.11 19.53
CA PHE A 170 4.72 -11.35 18.37
C PHE A 170 5.22 -12.33 17.33
N SER A 171 4.52 -12.40 16.20
CA SER A 171 4.97 -13.11 15.02
C SER A 171 5.51 -12.12 14.02
N TYR A 172 6.74 -12.31 13.55
CA TYR A 172 7.33 -11.49 12.50
C TYR A 172 7.89 -12.34 11.37
N ASP A 173 7.65 -11.84 10.18
CA ASP A 173 8.17 -12.37 8.93
C ASP A 173 9.68 -12.07 8.82
N THR A 174 10.43 -13.09 8.40
CA THR A 174 11.90 -13.09 8.37
C THR A 174 12.51 -13.05 6.99
N THR A 175 11.66 -12.92 5.96
CA THR A 175 12.02 -12.94 4.55
C THR A 175 12.79 -11.68 4.13
N GLY A 176 13.34 -11.72 2.91
CA GLY A 176 14.23 -10.68 2.39
C GLY A 176 13.63 -9.27 2.41
N SER A 177 12.33 -9.12 2.14
CA SER A 177 11.62 -7.83 2.16
C SER A 177 11.49 -7.23 3.57
N MET A 178 11.43 -8.07 4.59
CA MET A 178 11.25 -7.70 5.99
C MET A 178 12.56 -7.50 6.75
N SER A 179 13.70 -7.81 6.14
CA SER A 179 15.05 -7.64 6.68
C SER A 179 15.33 -6.28 7.34
N GLY A 180 14.86 -5.18 6.73
CA GLY A 180 15.00 -3.83 7.29
C GLY A 180 14.20 -3.63 8.59
N CYS A 181 13.03 -4.26 8.69
CA CYS A 181 12.24 -4.27 9.92
C CYS A 181 12.95 -5.05 11.02
N ILE A 182 13.49 -6.23 10.69
CA ILE A 182 14.23 -7.09 11.62
C ILE A 182 15.45 -6.35 12.17
N ALA A 183 16.23 -5.69 11.30
CA ALA A 183 17.40 -4.93 11.72
C ALA A 183 17.04 -3.81 12.71
N GLN A 184 15.92 -3.12 12.47
CA GLN A 184 15.43 -2.06 13.34
C GLN A 184 14.95 -2.60 14.69
N VAL A 185 14.21 -3.72 14.68
CA VAL A 185 13.80 -4.41 15.90
C VAL A 185 15.04 -4.82 16.70
N GLN A 186 16.00 -5.53 16.09
CA GLN A 186 17.24 -5.96 16.74
C GLN A 186 18.03 -4.80 17.35
N LYS A 187 18.07 -3.64 16.70
CA LYS A 187 18.75 -2.44 17.23
C LYS A 187 18.12 -1.90 18.51
N LEU A 188 16.79 -1.99 18.64
CA LEU A 188 16.03 -1.41 19.75
C LEU A 188 15.40 -2.48 20.66
N ILE A 189 15.74 -3.75 20.46
CA ILE A 189 15.00 -4.88 21.05
C ILE A 189 15.05 -4.86 22.57
N LYS A 190 16.24 -4.61 23.14
CA LYS A 190 16.42 -4.53 24.59
C LYS A 190 15.57 -3.43 25.19
N GLN A 191 15.63 -2.22 24.64
CA GLN A 191 14.84 -1.09 25.11
C GLN A 191 13.33 -1.37 25.01
N THR A 192 12.91 -2.02 23.93
CA THR A 192 11.50 -2.35 23.67
C THR A 192 10.98 -3.39 24.64
N ILE A 193 11.70 -4.51 24.83
CA ILE A 193 11.31 -5.58 25.75
C ILE A 193 11.32 -5.06 27.20
N SER A 194 12.38 -4.38 27.63
CA SER A 194 12.44 -3.81 28.98
C SER A 194 11.26 -2.88 29.23
N ARG A 195 10.92 -2.03 28.25
CA ARG A 195 9.78 -1.12 28.33
C ARG A 195 8.44 -1.86 28.38
N LEU A 196 8.24 -2.89 27.56
CA LEU A 196 7.02 -3.70 27.58
C LEU A 196 6.81 -4.40 28.93
N ILE A 197 7.85 -5.06 29.44
CA ILE A 197 7.79 -5.81 30.71
C ILE A 197 7.56 -4.88 31.90
N SER A 198 8.18 -3.69 31.89
CA SER A 198 8.05 -2.71 32.98
C SER A 198 6.72 -1.95 32.94
N SER A 199 6.19 -1.65 31.75
CA SER A 199 5.02 -0.79 31.62
C SER A 199 3.69 -1.55 31.70
N VAL A 200 3.70 -2.85 31.38
CA VAL A 200 2.50 -3.71 31.40
C VAL A 200 2.65 -4.80 32.45
N PRO A 201 2.09 -4.63 33.66
CA PRO A 201 2.07 -5.66 34.70
C PRO A 201 1.53 -6.98 34.15
N ASN A 202 2.13 -8.11 34.54
CA ASN A 202 1.69 -9.46 34.18
C ASN A 202 1.64 -9.83 32.68
N ILE A 203 2.21 -9.02 31.77
CA ILE A 203 2.44 -9.42 30.38
C ILE A 203 3.34 -10.66 30.26
N SER A 204 2.96 -11.66 29.48
CA SER A 204 3.83 -12.76 29.07
C SER A 204 3.97 -12.74 27.56
N ILE A 205 5.21 -12.79 27.10
CA ILE A 205 5.54 -12.56 25.69
C ILE A 205 6.01 -13.88 25.09
N ALA A 206 5.39 -14.29 24.00
CA ALA A 206 5.90 -15.32 23.10
C ALA A 206 6.38 -14.68 21.80
N VAL A 207 7.30 -15.33 21.11
CA VAL A 207 7.87 -14.80 19.87
C VAL A 207 7.91 -15.89 18.82
N ILE A 208 7.44 -15.59 17.61
CA ILE A 208 7.49 -16.46 16.45
C ILE A 208 8.21 -15.74 15.31
N ALA A 209 9.24 -16.39 14.80
CA ALA A 209 9.95 -15.98 13.60
C ALA A 209 9.61 -16.98 12.49
N HIS A 210 9.13 -16.51 11.35
CA HIS A 210 8.69 -17.38 10.26
C HIS A 210 9.24 -16.92 8.92
N GLY A 211 9.57 -17.87 8.06
CA GLY A 211 9.83 -17.66 6.64
C GLY A 211 8.81 -18.44 5.82
N ASP A 212 9.22 -18.89 4.64
CA ASP A 212 8.35 -19.67 3.76
C ASP A 212 8.66 -21.17 3.75
N TYR A 213 7.79 -21.95 3.10
CA TYR A 213 8.00 -23.37 2.85
C TYR A 213 9.26 -23.68 2.04
N CYS A 214 9.72 -22.76 1.18
CA CYS A 214 10.98 -22.94 0.44
C CYS A 214 12.22 -22.74 1.32
N ASP A 215 12.09 -22.08 2.46
CA ASP A 215 13.20 -21.79 3.37
C ASP A 215 13.53 -22.96 4.31
N GLU A 216 12.65 -23.95 4.42
CA GLU A 216 12.77 -25.07 5.36
C GLU A 216 14.10 -25.83 5.25
N ASP A 217 14.61 -26.01 4.02
CA ASP A 217 15.81 -26.82 3.75
C ASP A 217 17.13 -26.04 3.94
N TYR A 218 17.10 -24.71 3.84
CA TYR A 218 18.31 -23.87 3.84
C TYR A 218 18.40 -22.91 5.03
N TYR A 219 17.26 -22.49 5.57
CA TYR A 219 17.15 -21.59 6.70
C TYR A 219 16.27 -22.23 7.78
N TYR A 220 14.97 -21.92 7.76
CA TYR A 220 13.94 -22.50 8.61
C TYR A 220 12.57 -22.05 8.12
N LEU A 221 11.55 -22.88 8.32
CA LEU A 221 10.15 -22.47 8.12
C LEU A 221 9.64 -21.62 9.30
N LEU A 222 9.86 -22.09 10.53
CA LEU A 222 9.38 -21.41 11.73
C LEU A 222 10.25 -21.75 12.94
N LYS A 223 10.62 -20.72 13.71
CA LYS A 223 11.21 -20.83 15.03
C LYS A 223 10.32 -20.10 16.02
N TYR A 224 10.15 -20.63 17.23
CA TYR A 224 9.37 -19.95 18.25
C TYR A 224 9.95 -20.13 19.64
N MET A 225 9.61 -19.16 20.49
CA MET A 225 9.77 -19.22 21.92
C MET A 225 8.40 -19.05 22.57
N ASP A 226 8.07 -19.96 23.49
CA ASP A 226 6.80 -19.91 24.22
C ASP A 226 6.77 -18.74 25.22
N PHE A 227 5.62 -18.55 25.89
CA PHE A 227 5.40 -17.42 26.78
C PHE A 227 6.43 -17.34 27.91
N THR A 228 7.13 -16.22 27.97
CA THR A 228 8.09 -15.92 29.03
C THR A 228 8.00 -14.45 29.45
N ARG A 229 8.56 -14.16 30.62
CA ARG A 229 8.81 -12.81 31.15
C ARG A 229 10.30 -12.51 31.27
N ASP A 230 11.15 -13.47 30.89
CA ASP A 230 12.60 -13.29 30.96
C ASP A 230 13.08 -12.41 29.80
N GLU A 231 13.46 -11.17 30.13
CA GLU A 231 13.99 -10.21 29.18
C GLU A 231 15.19 -10.78 28.42
N ARG A 232 16.06 -11.51 29.12
CA ARG A 232 17.27 -12.06 28.52
C ARG A 232 16.94 -13.09 27.44
N SER A 233 16.09 -14.06 27.74
CA SER A 233 15.64 -15.06 26.77
C SER A 233 14.97 -14.44 25.54
N LEU A 234 14.14 -13.40 25.74
CA LEU A 234 13.51 -12.66 24.64
C LEU A 234 14.54 -11.93 23.77
N CYS A 235 15.49 -11.24 24.39
CA CYS A 235 16.57 -10.56 23.67
C CYS A 235 17.43 -11.56 22.90
N ASP A 236 17.83 -12.66 23.55
CA ASP A 236 18.68 -13.69 22.98
C ASP A 236 17.99 -14.40 21.80
N PHE A 237 16.69 -14.69 21.90
CA PHE A 237 15.93 -15.29 20.80
C PHE A 237 15.92 -14.37 19.56
N VAL A 238 15.47 -13.12 19.71
CA VAL A 238 15.31 -12.18 18.59
C VAL A 238 16.66 -11.82 17.94
N THR A 239 17.71 -11.75 18.76
CA THR A 239 19.08 -11.48 18.27
C THR A 239 19.62 -12.64 17.42
N ASN A 240 19.29 -13.89 17.76
CA ASN A 240 19.92 -15.08 17.18
C ASN A 240 19.05 -15.85 16.16
N VAL A 241 17.79 -15.45 15.94
CA VAL A 241 16.85 -16.26 15.14
C VAL A 241 17.27 -16.44 13.67
N GLY A 242 18.09 -15.53 13.14
CA GLY A 242 18.54 -15.50 11.76
C GLY A 242 17.51 -14.88 10.80
N HIS A 243 17.83 -14.86 9.50
CA HIS A 243 16.94 -14.41 8.43
C HIS A 243 16.57 -15.60 7.54
N THR A 244 15.53 -15.42 6.73
CA THR A 244 15.12 -16.34 5.67
C THR A 244 15.14 -15.62 4.32
N GLY A 245 15.01 -16.37 3.23
CA GLY A 245 15.04 -15.80 1.89
C GLY A 245 13.65 -15.34 1.44
N GLY A 246 12.68 -16.25 1.52
CA GLY A 246 11.47 -16.17 0.70
C GLY A 246 11.74 -16.63 -0.74
N GLY A 247 10.69 -17.01 -1.46
CA GLY A 247 10.78 -17.57 -2.82
C GLY A 247 9.76 -16.99 -3.79
N ASP A 248 8.58 -16.71 -3.30
CA ASP A 248 7.48 -16.05 -4.00
C ASP A 248 6.90 -14.91 -3.14
N PHE A 249 5.75 -14.36 -3.56
CA PHE A 249 5.08 -13.27 -2.83
C PHE A 249 4.21 -13.80 -1.69
N GLU A 250 3.72 -15.02 -1.82
CA GLU A 250 2.96 -15.68 -0.79
C GLU A 250 3.90 -16.29 0.27
N GLU A 251 3.49 -16.26 1.53
CA GLU A 251 4.31 -16.66 2.67
C GLU A 251 3.52 -17.62 3.58
N ALA A 252 4.19 -18.38 4.44
CA ALA A 252 3.58 -19.44 5.25
C ALA A 252 2.74 -18.94 6.45
N TYR A 253 1.93 -17.88 6.29
CA TYR A 253 1.15 -17.29 7.39
C TYR A 253 0.06 -18.22 7.90
N GLU A 254 -0.54 -19.06 7.06
CA GLU A 254 -1.48 -20.09 7.52
C GLU A 254 -0.83 -21.09 8.49
N TYR A 255 0.46 -21.39 8.29
CA TYR A 255 1.23 -22.24 9.19
C TYR A 255 1.48 -21.55 10.52
N VAL A 256 1.80 -20.25 10.49
CA VAL A 256 1.91 -19.42 11.70
C VAL A 256 0.60 -19.45 12.50
N LEU A 257 -0.55 -19.18 11.87
CA LEU A 257 -1.85 -19.18 12.56
C LEU A 257 -2.15 -20.54 13.19
N ASN A 258 -1.84 -21.64 12.48
CA ASN A 258 -1.97 -22.99 13.02
C ASN A 258 -1.07 -23.20 14.25
N LYS A 259 0.22 -22.84 14.17
CA LYS A 259 1.16 -22.99 15.30
C LYS A 259 0.79 -22.15 16.50
N VAL A 260 0.35 -20.91 16.30
CA VAL A 260 -0.19 -20.06 17.36
C VAL A 260 -1.35 -20.75 18.06
N ARG A 261 -2.24 -21.39 17.29
CA ARG A 261 -3.41 -22.09 17.83
C ARG A 261 -3.06 -23.38 18.57
N THR A 262 -2.09 -24.16 18.09
CA THR A 262 -1.87 -25.54 18.55
C THR A 262 -0.65 -25.76 19.44
N SER A 263 0.36 -24.90 19.36
CA SER A 263 1.69 -25.18 19.95
C SER A 263 2.08 -24.27 21.11
N LEU A 264 1.41 -23.12 21.29
CA LEU A 264 1.70 -22.19 22.39
C LEU A 264 0.90 -22.52 23.66
N SER A 265 1.50 -22.27 24.82
CA SER A 265 0.93 -22.57 26.13
C SER A 265 0.01 -21.45 26.63
N TRP A 266 -1.13 -21.28 25.95
CA TRP A 266 -2.14 -20.29 26.32
C TRP A 266 -2.82 -20.61 27.66
N ARG A 267 -2.92 -19.61 28.54
CA ARG A 267 -3.67 -19.66 29.80
C ARG A 267 -5.14 -19.34 29.54
N GLU A 268 -6.05 -20.08 30.16
CA GLU A 268 -7.49 -19.97 29.86
C GLU A 268 -8.05 -18.56 30.08
N ASN A 269 -7.70 -17.93 31.21
CA ASN A 269 -8.25 -16.65 31.67
C ASN A 269 -7.43 -15.41 31.27
N ALA A 270 -6.41 -15.56 30.43
CA ALA A 270 -5.59 -14.44 29.95
C ALA A 270 -6.27 -13.70 28.79
N SER A 271 -5.97 -12.40 28.62
CA SER A 271 -6.18 -11.74 27.32
C SER A 271 -5.20 -12.32 26.32
N LYS A 272 -5.70 -12.85 25.20
CA LYS A 272 -4.88 -13.56 24.21
C LYS A 272 -4.83 -12.78 22.91
N SER A 273 -3.62 -12.41 22.51
CA SER A 273 -3.42 -11.63 21.29
C SER A 273 -2.22 -12.11 20.49
N LEU A 274 -2.40 -12.24 19.19
CA LEU A 274 -1.36 -12.43 18.19
C LEU A 274 -1.12 -11.11 17.46
N VAL A 275 0.12 -10.63 17.46
CA VAL A 275 0.56 -9.53 16.62
C VAL A 275 1.32 -10.13 15.45
N LEU A 276 0.68 -10.17 14.27
CA LEU A 276 1.27 -10.65 13.04
C LEU A 276 1.87 -9.47 12.27
N ILE A 277 3.19 -9.41 12.20
CA ILE A 277 3.97 -8.35 11.55
C ILE A 277 4.58 -8.91 10.27
N ALA A 278 3.99 -8.56 9.14
CA ALA A 278 4.40 -9.10 7.84
C ALA A 278 3.92 -8.20 6.70
N ASP A 279 4.35 -8.44 5.46
CA ASP A 279 4.06 -7.60 4.29
C ASP A 279 3.29 -8.29 3.15
N ALA A 280 3.17 -9.62 3.18
CA ALA A 280 2.70 -10.44 2.05
C ALA A 280 1.30 -11.09 2.26
N THR A 281 0.96 -12.16 1.54
CA THR A 281 -0.29 -12.93 1.73
C THR A 281 -0.02 -14.40 2.01
N PRO A 282 -0.93 -15.13 2.68
CA PRO A 282 -0.77 -16.58 2.87
C PRO A 282 -0.86 -17.36 1.56
N HIS A 283 -0.18 -18.50 1.50
CA HIS A 283 -0.42 -19.48 0.43
C HIS A 283 -1.84 -20.04 0.49
N LYS A 284 -2.39 -20.41 -0.67
CA LYS A 284 -3.69 -21.10 -0.72
C LYS A 284 -3.51 -22.58 -0.39
N PRO A 285 -4.57 -23.25 0.10
CA PRO A 285 -4.52 -24.67 0.40
C PRO A 285 -4.15 -25.55 -0.80
N ASN A 286 -4.44 -25.10 -2.02
CA ASN A 286 -4.18 -25.83 -3.25
C ASN A 286 -2.87 -25.42 -3.94
N ASP A 287 -2.13 -24.46 -3.40
CA ASP A 287 -0.84 -24.06 -3.95
C ASP A 287 0.19 -25.17 -3.70
N ALA A 288 1.13 -25.32 -4.64
CA ALA A 288 2.15 -26.37 -4.56
C ALA A 288 3.14 -26.11 -3.41
N ALA A 289 3.47 -24.85 -3.16
CA ALA A 289 4.35 -24.40 -2.08
C ALA A 289 3.79 -24.72 -0.69
N ASN A 290 2.46 -24.63 -0.50
CA ASN A 290 1.79 -24.99 0.75
C ASN A 290 1.83 -26.52 0.98
N LYS A 291 2.91 -27.01 1.61
CA LYS A 291 3.09 -28.43 1.93
C LYS A 291 2.06 -28.91 2.97
N SER A 292 1.59 -28.03 3.85
CA SER A 292 0.65 -28.38 4.93
C SER A 292 -0.83 -28.38 4.52
N LYS A 293 -1.15 -27.85 3.32
CA LYS A 293 -2.52 -27.71 2.79
C LYS A 293 -3.47 -26.99 3.75
N LEU A 294 -2.93 -26.08 4.56
CA LEU A 294 -3.67 -25.32 5.55
C LEU A 294 -4.47 -24.19 4.90
N ASP A 295 -5.60 -23.84 5.50
CA ASP A 295 -6.45 -22.73 5.08
C ASP A 295 -6.45 -21.68 6.18
N TRP A 296 -5.84 -20.53 5.91
CA TRP A 296 -5.71 -19.45 6.88
C TRP A 296 -7.07 -19.00 7.44
N ARG A 297 -8.18 -19.09 6.68
CA ARG A 297 -9.52 -18.72 7.18
C ARG A 297 -10.02 -19.70 8.24
N LYS A 298 -9.72 -20.99 8.06
CA LYS A 298 -10.05 -22.01 9.06
C LYS A 298 -9.22 -21.82 10.33
N GLU A 299 -7.94 -21.52 10.17
CA GLU A 299 -7.06 -21.26 11.32
C GLU A 299 -7.46 -19.97 12.04
N ALA A 300 -7.77 -18.89 11.32
CA ALA A 300 -8.28 -17.64 11.89
C ALA A 300 -9.58 -17.86 12.69
N LYS A 301 -10.51 -18.67 12.17
CA LYS A 301 -11.71 -19.04 12.92
C LYS A 301 -11.37 -19.86 14.17
N GLY A 302 -10.43 -20.80 14.07
CA GLY A 302 -9.96 -21.57 15.22
C GLY A 302 -9.28 -20.71 16.29
N LEU A 303 -8.61 -19.61 15.92
CA LEU A 303 -8.07 -18.62 16.85
C LEU A 303 -9.19 -17.86 17.55
N HIS A 304 -10.19 -17.38 16.79
CA HIS A 304 -11.37 -16.72 17.34
C HIS A 304 -12.09 -17.61 18.37
N ASP A 305 -12.30 -18.89 18.04
CA ASP A 305 -12.98 -19.84 18.94
C ASP A 305 -12.19 -20.09 20.25
N LYS A 306 -10.88 -19.84 20.28
CA LYS A 306 -10.03 -19.86 21.49
C LYS A 306 -9.93 -18.51 22.22
N GLY A 307 -10.61 -17.48 21.71
CA GLY A 307 -10.56 -16.10 22.22
C GLY A 307 -9.25 -15.37 21.89
N ILE A 308 -8.52 -15.81 20.86
CA ILE A 308 -7.26 -15.19 20.43
C ILE A 308 -7.56 -14.14 19.35
N LYS A 309 -7.30 -12.87 19.66
CA LYS A 309 -7.45 -11.75 18.72
C LYS A 309 -6.19 -11.61 17.86
N VAL A 310 -6.34 -11.18 16.61
CA VAL A 310 -5.18 -10.90 15.74
C VAL A 310 -5.06 -9.42 15.43
N TYR A 311 -3.95 -8.84 15.88
CA TYR A 311 -3.43 -7.57 15.40
C TYR A 311 -2.65 -7.84 14.11
N ALA A 312 -3.33 -7.65 12.98
CA ALA A 312 -2.79 -7.85 11.65
C ALA A 312 -2.04 -6.58 11.23
N VAL A 313 -0.72 -6.54 11.49
CA VAL A 313 0.16 -5.40 11.20
C VAL A 313 0.78 -5.60 9.82
N LYS A 314 0.23 -4.92 8.82
CA LYS A 314 0.73 -4.95 7.45
C LYS A 314 1.88 -3.97 7.28
N CYS A 315 3.04 -4.49 6.94
CA CYS A 315 4.22 -3.74 6.57
C CYS A 315 4.22 -3.40 5.08
N LEU A 316 4.94 -2.33 4.71
CA LEU A 316 5.12 -1.89 3.33
C LEU A 316 3.83 -1.49 2.59
N GLY A 317 4.00 -0.74 1.50
CA GLY A 317 2.91 -0.20 0.66
C GLY A 317 2.25 -1.20 -0.30
N TRP A 318 2.25 -2.51 -0.01
CA TRP A 318 1.68 -3.50 -0.94
C TRP A 318 0.18 -3.65 -0.73
N ASN A 319 -0.61 -2.97 -1.57
CA ASN A 319 -2.06 -2.94 -1.44
C ASN A 319 -2.77 -4.27 -1.76
N ASP A 320 -2.09 -5.16 -2.49
CA ASP A 320 -2.66 -6.46 -2.87
C ASP A 320 -2.88 -7.36 -1.65
N ALA A 321 -2.09 -7.15 -0.59
CA ALA A 321 -2.23 -7.89 0.66
C ALA A 321 -3.29 -7.30 1.61
N THR A 322 -3.65 -6.02 1.47
CA THR A 322 -4.61 -5.32 2.35
C THR A 322 -5.93 -6.08 2.59
N PRO A 323 -6.57 -6.71 1.59
CA PRO A 323 -7.79 -7.50 1.82
C PRO A 323 -7.60 -8.64 2.81
N PHE A 324 -6.46 -9.34 2.74
CA PHE A 324 -6.15 -10.46 3.64
C PHE A 324 -6.06 -9.98 5.10
N TYR A 325 -5.25 -8.96 5.38
CA TYR A 325 -5.07 -8.47 6.75
C TYR A 325 -6.37 -7.93 7.36
N LYS A 326 -7.18 -7.20 6.57
CA LYS A 326 -8.50 -6.71 7.04
C LYS A 326 -9.45 -7.85 7.35
N GLU A 327 -9.48 -8.87 6.51
CA GLU A 327 -10.33 -10.05 6.72
C GLU A 327 -9.85 -10.88 7.94
N LEU A 328 -8.53 -11.08 8.11
CA LEU A 328 -7.95 -11.75 9.27
C LEU A 328 -8.30 -11.05 10.60
N ALA A 329 -8.12 -9.73 10.65
CA ALA A 329 -8.52 -8.94 11.81
C ALA A 329 -10.02 -9.03 12.08
N SER A 330 -10.86 -9.00 11.04
CA SER A 330 -12.31 -9.10 11.18
C SER A 330 -12.77 -10.47 11.68
N ILE A 331 -12.17 -11.57 11.22
CA ILE A 331 -12.53 -12.93 11.66
C ILE A 331 -12.19 -13.12 13.13
N THR A 332 -11.07 -12.57 13.60
CA THR A 332 -10.54 -12.77 14.96
C THR A 332 -11.00 -11.71 15.94
N ALA A 333 -11.89 -10.78 15.53
CA ALA A 333 -12.28 -9.61 16.30
C ALA A 333 -11.07 -8.77 16.82
N GLY A 334 -9.99 -8.77 16.04
CA GLY A 334 -8.78 -7.99 16.30
C GLY A 334 -8.74 -6.69 15.50
N PHE A 335 -7.53 -6.23 15.18
CA PHE A 335 -7.29 -4.93 14.55
C PHE A 335 -6.41 -5.05 13.31
N TYR A 336 -6.73 -4.27 12.29
CA TYR A 336 -5.88 -4.07 11.12
C TYR A 336 -5.04 -2.81 11.33
N LEU A 337 -3.73 -2.93 11.23
CA LEU A 337 -2.81 -1.80 11.34
C LEU A 337 -1.86 -1.79 10.14
N GLU A 338 -1.43 -0.61 9.74
CA GLU A 338 -0.39 -0.44 8.72
C GLU A 338 0.87 0.09 9.38
N LEU A 339 2.01 -0.48 9.04
CA LEU A 339 3.32 0.00 9.46
C LEU A 339 4.07 0.53 8.25
N HIS A 340 4.07 1.85 8.10
CA HIS A 340 4.73 2.52 6.98
C HIS A 340 6.23 2.72 7.18
N GLN A 341 6.67 2.95 8.41
CA GLN A 341 8.09 3.13 8.77
C GLN A 341 8.50 2.07 9.78
N PHE A 342 9.52 1.29 9.47
CA PHE A 342 10.04 0.26 10.38
C PHE A 342 10.57 0.84 11.69
N THR A 343 11.04 2.08 11.68
CA THR A 343 11.45 2.81 12.90
C THR A 343 10.32 2.95 13.92
N ALA A 344 9.05 2.87 13.51
CA ALA A 344 7.90 2.97 14.40
C ALA A 344 7.48 1.61 15.01
N ILE A 345 8.09 0.48 14.63
CA ILE A 345 7.64 -0.86 15.05
C ILE A 345 7.58 -1.01 16.57
N THR A 346 8.56 -0.46 17.28
CA THR A 346 8.68 -0.57 18.74
C THR A 346 7.52 0.16 19.42
N ASP A 347 7.17 1.34 18.92
CA ASP A 347 6.03 2.10 19.43
C ASP A 347 4.71 1.39 19.11
N PHE A 348 4.60 0.73 17.96
CA PHE A 348 3.43 -0.11 17.63
C PHE A 348 3.27 -1.28 18.60
N MET A 349 4.35 -2.02 18.88
CA MET A 349 4.33 -3.12 19.85
C MET A 349 3.89 -2.65 21.24
N ILE A 350 4.39 -1.48 21.68
CA ILE A 350 4.02 -0.87 22.96
C ILE A 350 2.54 -0.43 22.96
N ALA A 351 2.09 0.26 21.91
CA ALA A 351 0.71 0.73 21.81
C ALA A 351 -0.29 -0.45 21.78
N ILE A 352 0.01 -1.53 21.06
CA ILE A 352 -0.81 -2.74 21.03
C ILE A 352 -0.85 -3.39 22.41
N SER A 353 0.29 -3.44 23.11
CA SER A 353 0.35 -4.01 24.45
C SER A 353 -0.44 -3.19 25.47
N PHE A 354 -0.40 -1.86 25.38
CA PHE A 354 -1.25 -0.99 26.18
C PHE A 354 -2.73 -1.14 25.83
N ARG A 355 -3.06 -1.29 24.54
CA ARG A 355 -4.45 -1.55 24.13
C ARG A 355 -5.02 -2.82 24.77
N GLU A 356 -4.21 -3.87 24.88
CA GLU A 356 -4.62 -5.13 25.49
C GLU A 356 -4.65 -5.10 27.01
N GLY A 357 -3.81 -4.29 27.65
CA GLY A 357 -3.72 -4.22 29.11
C GLY A 357 -4.47 -3.07 29.74
N ASN A 358 -4.12 -1.83 29.39
CA ASN A 358 -4.67 -0.63 30.02
C ASN A 358 -4.87 0.50 29.00
N PHE A 359 -6.13 0.82 28.74
CA PHE A 359 -6.50 1.85 27.78
C PHE A 359 -6.01 3.26 28.14
N ASP A 360 -5.91 3.60 29.44
CA ASP A 360 -5.40 4.90 29.86
C ASP A 360 -3.90 5.04 29.58
N GLN A 361 -3.14 3.95 29.70
CA GLN A 361 -1.73 3.92 29.30
C GLN A 361 -1.56 4.16 27.80
N LEU A 362 -2.48 3.66 26.97
CA LEU A 362 -2.47 3.94 25.53
C LEU A 362 -2.64 5.44 25.24
N GLN A 363 -3.54 6.11 25.96
CA GLN A 363 -3.75 7.56 25.79
C GLN A 363 -2.56 8.38 26.30
N GLN A 364 -1.97 8.00 27.44
CA GLN A 364 -0.74 8.63 27.92
C GLN A 364 0.41 8.46 26.93
N PHE A 365 0.53 7.26 26.35
CA PHE A 365 1.54 6.96 25.35
C PHE A 365 1.35 7.76 24.05
N ARG A 366 0.09 8.00 23.64
CA ARG A 366 -0.22 8.91 22.52
C ARG A 366 0.35 10.31 22.77
N THR A 367 0.10 10.88 23.94
CA THR A 367 0.60 12.20 24.33
C THR A 367 2.13 12.24 24.39
N GLU A 368 2.77 11.16 24.85
CA GLU A 368 4.24 11.03 24.85
C GLU A 368 4.80 11.08 23.42
N ILE A 369 4.22 10.32 22.48
CA ILE A 369 4.65 10.29 21.08
C ILE A 369 4.44 11.66 20.43
N GLU A 370 3.31 12.32 20.71
CA GLU A 370 3.01 13.65 20.20
C GLU A 370 4.03 14.68 20.70
N THR A 371 4.36 14.63 21.99
CA THR A 371 5.39 15.49 22.60
C THR A 371 6.77 15.24 22.00
N ARG A 372 7.15 13.96 21.81
CA ARG A 372 8.41 13.57 21.13
C ARG A 372 8.49 14.15 19.71
N ASN A 373 7.35 14.29 19.04
CA ASN A 373 7.23 14.80 17.67
C ASN A 373 6.79 16.28 17.60
N ARG A 374 7.21 17.10 18.58
CA ARG A 374 6.95 18.56 18.60
C ARG A 374 5.46 18.93 18.52
N GLY A 375 4.60 18.10 19.09
CA GLY A 375 3.15 18.32 19.09
C GLY A 375 2.43 17.86 17.82
N VAL A 376 3.10 17.13 16.91
CA VAL A 376 2.48 16.64 15.67
C VAL A 376 2.68 15.15 15.50
N LEU A 377 1.59 14.39 15.47
CA LEU A 377 1.63 12.97 15.11
C LEU A 377 1.75 12.80 13.59
N SER A 378 2.72 11.99 13.16
CA SER A 378 2.81 11.56 11.77
C SER A 378 1.54 10.81 11.36
N ARG A 379 1.26 10.74 10.05
CA ARG A 379 0.09 10.03 9.51
C ARG A 379 -0.01 8.59 10.01
N ASN A 380 1.13 7.89 10.07
CA ASN A 380 1.19 6.50 10.53
C ASN A 380 0.76 6.36 12.01
N TYR A 381 1.26 7.23 12.90
CA TYR A 381 0.86 7.23 14.31
C TYR A 381 -0.60 7.65 14.50
N ARG A 382 -1.08 8.66 13.77
CA ARG A 382 -2.49 9.08 13.81
C ARG A 382 -3.42 7.92 13.46
N GLN A 383 -3.13 7.19 12.38
CA GLN A 383 -3.94 6.05 11.95
C GLN A 383 -3.89 4.90 12.96
N MET A 384 -2.70 4.61 13.51
CA MET A 384 -2.53 3.58 14.54
C MET A 384 -3.39 3.90 15.77
N PHE A 385 -3.21 5.10 16.37
CA PHE A 385 -3.95 5.47 17.57
C PHE A 385 -5.44 5.53 17.31
N ALA A 386 -5.89 6.12 16.20
CA ALA A 386 -7.32 6.15 15.87
C ALA A 386 -7.93 4.74 15.78
N THR A 387 -7.21 3.80 15.16
CA THR A 387 -7.66 2.41 15.06
C THR A 387 -7.71 1.71 16.42
N LEU A 388 -6.68 1.90 17.25
CA LEU A 388 -6.60 1.30 18.58
C LEU A 388 -7.58 1.93 19.57
N THR A 389 -7.95 3.20 19.40
CA THR A 389 -8.91 3.89 20.28
C THR A 389 -10.35 3.80 19.77
N GLY A 390 -10.57 3.38 18.53
CA GLY A 390 -11.89 3.36 17.90
C GLY A 390 -12.35 4.75 17.42
N GLU A 391 -11.43 5.71 17.32
CA GLU A 391 -11.66 7.03 16.75
C GLU A 391 -11.60 6.99 15.21
N SER A 392 -12.20 7.98 14.56
CA SER A 392 -11.97 8.22 13.14
C SER A 392 -10.60 8.87 12.95
N ALA A 393 -9.73 8.27 12.15
CA ALA A 393 -8.56 8.98 11.64
C ALA A 393 -9.07 10.13 10.76
N GLY A 394 -8.83 11.38 11.17
CA GLY A 394 -9.26 12.56 10.42
C GLY A 394 -8.74 12.58 8.99
N GLU A 395 -9.34 13.42 8.14
CA GLU A 395 -8.99 13.50 6.72
C GLU A 395 -7.53 13.97 6.51
N ASP A 396 -6.87 13.41 5.49
CA ASP A 396 -5.54 13.85 5.10
C ASP A 396 -5.62 15.22 4.41
N ALA A 397 -4.61 16.06 4.63
CA ALA A 397 -4.49 17.31 3.89
C ALA A 397 -4.18 17.02 2.42
N GLU A 398 -5.17 17.16 1.53
CA GLU A 398 -4.95 17.11 0.09
C GLU A 398 -4.19 18.38 -0.33
N SER A 399 -2.95 18.21 -0.82
CA SER A 399 -2.27 19.26 -1.58
C SER A 399 -2.77 19.23 -3.01
N THR A 400 -3.33 20.33 -3.50
CA THR A 400 -3.89 20.40 -4.86
C THR A 400 -2.82 20.34 -5.96
N ASP A 401 -1.55 20.61 -5.61
CA ASP A 401 -0.47 20.85 -6.57
C ASP A 401 0.68 19.84 -6.45
N LEU A 402 0.76 19.06 -5.37
CA LEU A 402 1.80 18.06 -5.13
C LEU A 402 1.23 16.64 -5.22
N THR A 403 1.94 15.73 -5.90
CA THR A 403 1.53 14.32 -5.92
C THR A 403 2.00 13.66 -4.63
N ALA A 404 1.07 13.35 -3.73
CA ALA A 404 1.37 12.62 -2.51
C ALA A 404 2.01 11.26 -2.84
N VAL A 405 3.11 10.96 -2.17
CA VAL A 405 3.73 9.63 -2.22
C VAL A 405 2.90 8.69 -1.36
N GLU A 406 2.69 7.48 -1.87
CA GLU A 406 1.98 6.44 -1.15
C GLU A 406 2.65 6.11 0.20
N PRO A 407 1.90 6.07 1.30
CA PRO A 407 2.44 5.69 2.60
C PRO A 407 3.10 4.29 2.56
N GLY A 408 4.28 4.17 3.18
CA GLY A 408 5.02 2.91 3.21
C GLY A 408 5.77 2.55 1.93
N ARG A 409 5.75 3.41 0.90
CA ARG A 409 6.59 3.25 -0.29
C ARG A 409 8.08 3.31 0.04
N PHE A 410 8.47 4.24 0.92
CA PHE A 410 9.86 4.46 1.31
C PHE A 410 10.08 4.17 2.78
N GLN A 411 11.19 3.49 3.09
CA GLN A 411 11.78 3.48 4.43
C GLN A 411 12.77 4.64 4.56
N ILE A 412 12.64 5.43 5.62
CA ILE A 412 13.59 6.50 5.96
C ILE A 412 14.72 5.90 6.79
N LEU A 413 15.94 6.02 6.29
CA LEU A 413 17.14 5.54 6.96
C LEU A 413 18.07 6.72 7.27
N ASP A 414 18.53 6.80 8.52
CA ASP A 414 19.55 7.78 8.93
C ASP A 414 20.94 7.28 8.56
N VAL A 415 21.69 8.10 7.82
CA VAL A 415 23.05 7.78 7.39
C VAL A 415 24.01 8.13 8.53
N ASP A 416 24.51 7.10 9.22
CA ASP A 416 25.39 7.23 10.38
C ASP A 416 26.81 7.71 10.02
N ARG A 417 27.30 7.31 8.85
CA ARG A 417 28.61 7.69 8.33
C ARG A 417 28.61 7.71 6.82
N ASP A 418 29.62 8.36 6.26
CA ASP A 418 29.92 8.31 4.84
C ASP A 418 30.02 6.86 4.35
N ASP A 419 29.18 6.48 3.37
CA ASP A 419 29.10 5.10 2.89
C ASP A 419 28.59 5.06 1.44
N SER A 420 28.86 3.99 0.68
CA SER A 420 28.22 3.81 -0.62
C SER A 420 26.79 3.35 -0.46
N ILE A 421 25.88 3.71 -1.37
CA ILE A 421 24.48 3.25 -1.31
C ILE A 421 24.41 1.72 -1.19
N LYS A 422 25.19 0.98 -1.99
CA LYS A 422 25.17 -0.49 -1.96
C LYS A 422 25.53 -1.03 -0.59
N ASN A 423 26.64 -0.56 0.00
CA ASN A 423 27.09 -1.00 1.31
C ASN A 423 26.11 -0.59 2.41
N PHE A 424 25.60 0.64 2.36
CA PHE A 424 24.65 1.16 3.32
C PHE A 424 23.35 0.34 3.33
N VAL A 425 22.76 0.09 2.15
CA VAL A 425 21.53 -0.70 2.03
C VAL A 425 21.75 -2.13 2.54
N THR A 426 22.84 -2.78 2.12
CA THR A 426 23.17 -4.15 2.55
C THR A 426 23.40 -4.25 4.06
N ARG A 427 24.09 -3.27 4.66
CA ARG A 427 24.34 -3.23 6.11
C ARG A 427 23.08 -2.99 6.93
N ASN A 428 22.08 -2.31 6.36
CA ASN A 428 20.77 -2.13 6.98
C ASN A 428 19.82 -3.31 6.69
N GLY A 429 20.36 -4.45 6.24
CA GLY A 429 19.62 -5.70 6.03
C GLY A 429 18.89 -5.76 4.68
N ALA A 430 18.60 -4.63 4.05
CA ALA A 430 17.84 -4.59 2.81
C ALA A 430 18.64 -5.10 1.60
N ARG A 431 17.97 -5.81 0.69
CA ARG A 431 18.56 -6.24 -0.58
C ARG A 431 18.71 -5.06 -1.53
N PHE A 432 19.93 -4.75 -1.94
CA PHE A 432 20.21 -3.63 -2.86
C PHE A 432 19.60 -3.85 -4.26
N LYS A 433 18.85 -2.85 -4.74
CA LYS A 433 18.35 -2.77 -6.12
C LYS A 433 18.63 -1.39 -6.71
N VAL A 434 19.11 -1.36 -7.95
CA VAL A 434 19.44 -0.11 -8.66
C VAL A 434 18.17 0.73 -8.86
N GLY A 435 18.27 2.04 -8.64
CA GLY A 435 17.15 2.98 -8.82
C GLY A 435 16.16 3.04 -7.66
N LYS A 436 16.37 2.26 -6.58
CA LYS A 436 15.49 2.23 -5.40
C LYS A 436 15.95 3.13 -4.25
N GLY A 437 17.14 3.71 -4.36
CA GLY A 437 17.73 4.59 -3.34
C GLY A 437 17.62 6.06 -3.70
N PHE A 438 17.26 6.90 -2.72
CA PHE A 438 17.20 8.34 -2.87
C PHE A 438 18.03 9.03 -1.80
N TYR A 439 19.00 9.82 -2.22
CA TYR A 439 19.92 10.53 -1.32
C TYR A 439 19.46 11.97 -1.12
N GLU A 440 19.77 12.52 0.05
CA GLU A 440 19.47 13.91 0.37
C GLU A 440 20.23 14.89 -0.56
N PHE A 441 19.49 15.81 -1.18
CA PHE A 441 20.02 16.80 -2.09
C PHE A 441 20.65 17.95 -1.30
N MET A 442 21.96 17.85 -1.03
CA MET A 442 22.67 18.82 -0.17
C MET A 442 23.66 19.72 -0.94
N LYS A 443 24.15 19.23 -2.08
CA LYS A 443 25.29 19.80 -2.81
C LYS A 443 24.89 20.11 -4.25
N PRO A 444 25.63 20.98 -4.96
CA PRO A 444 25.45 21.15 -6.39
C PRO A 444 25.60 19.83 -7.16
N GLU A 445 24.54 19.39 -7.82
CA GLU A 445 24.49 18.13 -8.57
C GLU A 445 23.93 18.33 -9.98
N GLU A 446 24.40 17.52 -10.92
CA GLU A 446 23.78 17.39 -12.24
C GLU A 446 22.67 16.32 -12.16
N ILE A 447 21.43 16.75 -12.34
CA ILE A 447 20.24 15.91 -12.17
C ILE A 447 19.58 15.73 -13.53
N GLN A 448 19.45 14.47 -13.97
CA GLN A 448 18.79 14.12 -15.22
C GLN A 448 17.27 14.24 -15.08
N GLU A 449 16.58 14.48 -16.20
CA GLU A 449 15.11 14.57 -16.27
C GLU A 449 14.40 13.33 -15.74
N TYR A 450 14.92 12.15 -16.06
CA TYR A 450 14.31 10.87 -15.67
C TYR A 450 14.43 10.54 -14.18
N LYS A 451 15.27 11.26 -13.42
CA LYS A 451 15.45 10.99 -11.99
C LYS A 451 14.25 11.50 -11.21
N GLU A 452 13.67 10.65 -10.39
CA GLU A 452 12.59 11.06 -9.50
C GLU A 452 13.12 11.96 -8.36
N VAL A 453 12.29 12.94 -7.97
CA VAL A 453 12.53 13.86 -6.86
C VAL A 453 11.43 13.68 -5.84
N VAL A 454 11.83 13.56 -4.57
CA VAL A 454 10.90 13.41 -3.45
C VAL A 454 11.15 14.54 -2.45
N LEU A 455 10.10 15.26 -2.08
CA LEU A 455 10.09 16.21 -0.98
C LEU A 455 9.49 15.53 0.24
N MET A 456 10.12 15.69 1.39
CA MET A 456 9.60 15.24 2.67
C MET A 456 9.38 16.44 3.58
N ASP A 457 8.17 16.58 4.12
CA ASP A 457 7.87 17.61 5.11
C ASP A 457 8.67 17.33 6.39
N LYS A 458 9.46 18.29 6.85
CA LYS A 458 10.33 18.16 8.02
C LYS A 458 9.56 17.99 9.33
N THR A 459 8.29 18.37 9.36
CA THR A 459 7.43 18.28 10.55
C THR A 459 6.61 17.00 10.51
N THR A 460 5.89 16.73 9.42
CA THR A 460 4.96 15.60 9.36
C THR A 460 5.59 14.30 8.86
N GLY A 461 6.69 14.40 8.12
CA GLY A 461 7.31 13.28 7.41
C GLY A 461 6.55 12.90 6.12
N ASP A 462 5.50 13.61 5.76
CA ASP A 462 4.73 13.33 4.54
C ASP A 462 5.59 13.59 3.30
N MET A 463 5.48 12.70 2.32
CA MET A 463 6.30 12.73 1.12
C MET A 463 5.49 13.09 -0.12
N PHE A 464 6.12 13.85 -1.01
CA PHE A 464 5.52 14.34 -2.25
C PHE A 464 6.49 14.21 -3.42
N THR A 465 5.98 13.93 -4.61
CA THR A 465 6.75 13.80 -5.85
C THR A 465 6.03 14.47 -7.03
N GLY A 466 6.61 14.33 -8.24
CA GLY A 466 6.11 14.89 -9.49
C GLY A 466 6.77 16.21 -9.90
N ASP A 467 6.25 16.82 -10.96
CA ASP A 467 6.87 18.01 -11.58
C ASP A 467 6.97 19.18 -10.61
N ARG A 468 5.92 19.40 -9.81
CA ARG A 468 5.92 20.45 -8.78
C ARG A 468 6.99 20.23 -7.70
N ALA A 469 7.30 18.98 -7.37
CA ALA A 469 8.39 18.66 -6.45
C ALA A 469 9.76 19.03 -7.04
N ARG A 470 9.95 18.83 -8.35
CA ARG A 470 11.17 19.26 -9.06
C ARG A 470 11.32 20.76 -9.08
N GLU A 471 10.25 21.50 -9.37
CA GLU A 471 10.23 22.96 -9.36
C GLU A 471 10.62 23.51 -7.98
N LEU A 472 10.01 22.99 -6.91
CA LEU A 472 10.32 23.39 -5.54
C LEU A 472 11.75 23.04 -5.11
N ALA A 473 12.34 22.00 -5.71
CA ALA A 473 13.75 21.66 -5.53
C ALA A 473 14.71 22.48 -6.41
N ASN A 474 14.22 23.50 -7.13
CA ASN A 474 14.96 24.32 -8.08
C ASN A 474 15.56 23.51 -9.25
N ILE A 475 14.96 22.37 -9.59
CA ILE A 475 15.42 21.49 -10.66
C ILE A 475 14.63 21.82 -11.93
N ALA A 476 15.21 22.71 -12.74
CA ALA A 476 14.72 23.03 -14.07
C ALA A 476 14.95 21.87 -15.07
N ASP A 477 14.54 22.07 -16.33
CA ASP A 477 14.85 21.17 -17.45
C ASP A 477 16.34 20.82 -17.49
N HIS A 478 16.66 19.59 -17.89
CA HIS A 478 18.03 19.11 -17.80
C HIS A 478 18.92 19.82 -18.83
N VAL A 479 19.90 20.57 -18.32
CA VAL A 479 20.98 21.14 -19.13
C VAL A 479 22.27 20.39 -18.79
N LYS A 480 22.80 19.65 -19.76
CA LYS A 480 24.03 18.85 -19.61
C LYS A 480 25.18 19.71 -19.07
N GLY A 481 25.85 19.24 -18.03
CA GLY A 481 26.95 19.94 -17.36
C GLY A 481 26.54 21.05 -16.38
N ARG A 482 25.25 21.41 -16.30
CA ARG A 482 24.75 22.37 -15.31
C ARG A 482 24.50 21.66 -13.97
N LYS A 483 25.24 22.07 -12.95
CA LYS A 483 24.98 21.67 -11.56
C LYS A 483 23.99 22.63 -10.90
N ILE A 484 23.03 22.08 -10.18
CA ILE A 484 22.00 22.82 -9.45
C ILE A 484 22.18 22.52 -7.97
N LYS A 485 22.06 23.54 -7.12
CA LYS A 485 22.04 23.39 -5.65
C LYS A 485 20.57 23.40 -5.17
N PRO A 486 20.22 22.61 -4.13
CA PRO A 486 18.94 22.74 -3.45
C PRO A 486 18.70 24.19 -2.98
N PRO A 487 17.47 24.72 -3.11
CA PRO A 487 17.12 25.98 -2.48
C PRO A 487 17.02 25.80 -0.95
N PRO A 488 17.31 26.84 -0.15
CA PRO A 488 17.03 26.82 1.29
C PRO A 488 15.54 26.53 1.53
N SER A 489 15.24 25.64 2.47
CA SER A 489 13.86 25.33 2.84
C SER A 489 13.76 24.93 4.31
N ASP A 490 12.92 25.64 5.06
CA ASP A 490 12.58 25.28 6.43
C ASP A 490 11.53 24.18 6.50
N LYS A 491 10.81 23.95 5.39
CA LYS A 491 9.73 22.98 5.29
C LYS A 491 10.16 21.63 4.72
N TRP A 492 11.00 21.62 3.70
CA TRP A 492 11.26 20.41 2.91
C TRP A 492 12.68 19.88 3.10
N THR A 493 12.80 18.57 3.30
CA THR A 493 14.01 17.82 2.97
C THR A 493 13.83 17.24 1.56
N MET A 494 14.83 17.38 0.70
CA MET A 494 14.74 17.06 -0.73
C MET A 494 15.59 15.85 -1.03
N PHE A 495 15.06 14.88 -1.78
CA PHE A 495 15.73 13.65 -2.12
C PHE A 495 15.75 13.42 -3.62
N ILE A 496 16.87 12.94 -4.14
CA ILE A 496 17.04 12.62 -5.56
C ILE A 496 17.30 11.13 -5.72
N GLN A 497 16.60 10.52 -6.67
CA GLN A 497 16.84 9.14 -7.05
C GLN A 497 18.28 8.93 -7.53
N SER A 498 18.94 7.90 -6.98
CA SER A 498 20.23 7.43 -7.48
C SER A 498 20.06 6.19 -8.35
N THR A 499 20.64 6.24 -9.54
CA THR A 499 20.89 5.06 -10.38
C THR A 499 22.30 4.50 -10.20
N SER A 500 23.13 5.14 -9.37
CA SER A 500 24.51 4.69 -9.10
C SER A 500 24.59 3.94 -7.77
N TYR A 501 25.15 2.74 -7.82
CA TYR A 501 25.42 1.91 -6.64
C TYR A 501 26.61 2.44 -5.81
N ASN A 502 27.55 3.12 -6.45
CA ASN A 502 28.76 3.68 -5.83
C ASN A 502 28.56 5.13 -5.33
N ARG A 503 27.36 5.71 -5.47
CA ARG A 503 27.11 7.05 -4.95
C ARG A 503 27.34 7.04 -3.44
N LYS A 504 28.15 7.99 -2.99
CA LYS A 504 28.50 8.19 -1.59
C LYS A 504 27.37 8.95 -0.88
N LEU A 505 26.75 8.29 0.09
CA LEU A 505 25.91 8.91 1.10
C LEU A 505 26.80 9.63 2.12
N ILE A 506 26.27 10.69 2.72
CA ILE A 506 27.01 11.56 3.63
C ILE A 506 26.51 11.32 5.05
N GLY A 507 27.41 11.15 6.00
CA GLY A 507 27.05 11.02 7.41
C GLY A 507 26.20 12.20 7.91
N GLY A 508 25.17 11.92 8.70
CA GLY A 508 24.21 12.89 9.22
C GLY A 508 23.08 13.26 8.27
N THR A 509 23.03 12.69 7.06
CA THR A 509 21.91 12.88 6.11
C THR A 509 20.88 11.76 6.22
N LYS A 510 19.75 11.94 5.56
CA LYS A 510 18.73 10.90 5.38
C LYS A 510 18.84 10.22 4.02
N PHE A 511 18.39 8.98 3.96
CA PHE A 511 18.29 8.19 2.75
C PHE A 511 16.92 7.52 2.68
N LEU A 512 16.24 7.62 1.54
CA LEU A 512 15.00 6.89 1.31
C LEU A 512 15.29 5.63 0.52
N TYR A 513 14.73 4.51 0.97
CA TYR A 513 14.81 3.24 0.27
C TYR A 513 13.43 2.69 -0.06
N GLU A 514 13.19 2.42 -1.34
CA GLU A 514 11.97 1.77 -1.81
C GLU A 514 12.14 0.25 -1.82
N ALA A 515 11.53 -0.43 -0.85
CA ALA A 515 11.57 -1.89 -0.77
C ALA A 515 10.92 -2.53 -2.02
N SER A 516 11.54 -3.58 -2.57
CA SER A 516 10.99 -4.30 -3.71
C SER A 516 10.24 -5.55 -3.29
N ARG A 517 9.21 -5.93 -4.06
CA ARG A 517 8.46 -7.18 -3.87
C ARG A 517 9.28 -8.44 -4.11
N ASP A 518 10.28 -8.37 -4.97
CA ASP A 518 11.10 -9.54 -5.36
C ASP A 518 12.34 -9.71 -4.43
N ALA A 519 12.29 -9.18 -3.21
CA ALA A 519 13.48 -9.02 -2.35
C ALA A 519 13.88 -10.30 -1.66
#